data_AF-A0A0R2GSB0-F1
#
_entry.id   AF-A0A0R2GSB0-F1
#
_cell.length_a   1.000
_cell.length_b   1.000
_cell.length_c   1.000
_cell.angle_alpha   90.00
_cell.angle_beta   90.00
_cell.angle_gamma   90.00
#
_symmetry.space_group_name_H-M   'P 1'
#
loop_
_entity.id
_entity.type
_entity.pdbx_description
1 polymer ?
#
loop_
_entity_poly.entity_id
_entity_poly.type
_entity_poly.pdbx_seq_one_letter_code
_entity_poly.pdbx_strand_id
1 'polypeptide(L)'
;MLRRNLIPIYCALLAVVLLPIGLFFVAQHYQANLQIGLALQLALGAVVGLLLPSLMLTWLMIGLTALGTAMLLFGYVVIPIPAKLLLLAAFPLMASLAAVIRRDLLQYRRLAATQAEIERYLQHRDPVVTLRTTALAQAVYERSRELLQTGVFYVPWM
;
A
#
# COMPACT_ATOMS: atom_id res chain seq x y z
N MET A 1 -2.03 -8.43 -15.68
CA MET A 1 -1.21 -7.77 -14.64
C MET A 1 -1.92 -7.65 -13.28
N LEU A 2 -3.24 -7.40 -13.21
CA LEU A 2 -3.99 -7.29 -11.94
C LEU A 2 -3.86 -8.51 -11.00
N ARG A 3 -3.87 -9.73 -11.53
CA ARG A 3 -3.84 -10.98 -10.73
C ARG A 3 -2.53 -11.20 -9.96
N ARG A 4 -1.41 -10.61 -10.41
CA ARG A 4 -0.07 -10.84 -9.84
C ARG A 4 0.14 -10.09 -8.51
N ASN A 5 -0.57 -8.98 -8.30
CA ASN A 5 -0.45 -8.17 -7.08
C ASN A 5 -1.43 -8.57 -5.96
N LEU A 6 -2.33 -9.52 -6.21
CA LEU A 6 -3.28 -9.99 -5.20
C LEU A 6 -2.63 -10.90 -4.16
N ILE A 7 -1.70 -11.77 -4.59
CA ILE A 7 -0.99 -12.72 -3.73
C ILE A 7 -0.28 -12.00 -2.55
N PRO A 8 0.56 -10.97 -2.77
CA PRO A 8 1.26 -10.30 -1.66
C PRO A 8 0.29 -9.61 -0.69
N ILE A 9 -0.83 -9.07 -1.18
CA ILE A 9 -1.86 -8.45 -0.34
C ILE A 9 -2.50 -9.48 0.59
N TYR A 10 -2.89 -10.64 0.05
CA TYR A 10 -3.46 -11.72 0.87
C TYR A 10 -2.45 -12.26 1.87
N CYS A 11 -1.18 -12.43 1.48
CA CYS A 11 -0.13 -12.84 2.39
C CYS A 11 0.10 -11.82 3.52
N ALA A 12 0.10 -10.53 3.21
CA ALA A 12 0.29 -9.47 4.20
C ALA A 12 -0.89 -9.38 5.18
N LEU A 13 -2.13 -9.50 4.69
CA LEU A 13 -3.34 -9.57 5.52
C LEU A 13 -3.29 -10.77 6.47
N LEU A 14 -2.94 -11.94 5.94
CA LEU A 14 -2.84 -13.17 6.70
C LEU A 14 -1.73 -13.06 7.77
N ALA A 15 -0.58 -12.48 7.42
CA ALA A 15 0.52 -12.23 8.36
C ALA A 15 0.13 -11.25 9.48
N VAL A 16 -0.66 -10.20 9.20
CA VAL A 16 -1.15 -9.25 10.21
C VAL A 16 -2.11 -9.89 11.21
N VAL A 17 -2.82 -10.94 10.82
CA VAL A 17 -3.70 -11.69 11.73
C VAL A 17 -2.90 -12.76 12.49
N LEU A 18 -2.02 -13.51 11.81
CA LEU A 18 -1.27 -14.59 12.44
C LEU A 18 -0.18 -14.10 13.40
N LEU A 19 0.49 -12.99 13.10
CA LEU A 19 1.55 -12.45 13.95
C LEU A 19 1.08 -12.15 15.38
N PRO A 20 0.01 -11.36 15.62
CA PRO A 20 -0.46 -11.10 16.98
C PRO A 20 -0.94 -12.38 17.66
N ILE A 21 -1.59 -13.31 16.94
CA ILE A 21 -2.02 -14.60 17.50
C ILE A 21 -0.81 -15.42 17.97
N GLY A 22 0.21 -15.54 17.13
CA GLY A 22 1.44 -16.28 17.45
C GLY A 22 2.21 -15.67 18.61
N LEU A 23 2.33 -14.33 18.63
CA LEU A 23 2.97 -13.62 19.74
C LEU A 23 2.18 -13.77 21.04
N PHE A 24 0.85 -13.72 21.00
CA PHE A 24 0.00 -13.95 22.17
C PHE A 24 0.09 -15.37 22.69
N PHE A 25 0.15 -16.37 21.80
CA PHE A 25 0.34 -17.76 22.18
C PHE A 25 1.63 -17.96 23.01
N VAL A 26 2.72 -17.31 22.59
CA VAL A 26 3.98 -17.29 23.37
C VAL A 26 3.78 -16.50 24.68
N ALA A 27 3.06 -15.38 24.64
CA ALA A 27 2.83 -14.51 25.79
C ALA A 27 2.05 -15.16 26.95
N GLN A 28 1.26 -16.20 26.68
CA GLN A 28 0.50 -16.93 27.71
C GLN A 28 1.37 -17.53 28.82
N HIS A 29 2.65 -17.78 28.54
CA HIS A 29 3.61 -18.33 29.50
C HIS A 29 4.19 -17.27 30.46
N TYR A 30 3.85 -16.00 30.27
CA TYR A 30 4.37 -14.88 31.05
C TYR A 30 3.26 -14.18 31.85
N GLN A 31 3.68 -13.30 32.78
CA GLN A 31 2.80 -12.55 33.67
C GLN A 31 1.81 -11.65 32.90
N ALA A 32 0.63 -11.41 33.49
CA ALA A 32 -0.45 -10.62 32.88
C ALA A 32 0.01 -9.20 32.45
N ASN A 33 0.88 -8.55 33.23
CA ASN A 33 1.42 -7.23 32.89
C ASN A 33 2.17 -7.22 31.55
N LEU A 34 2.89 -8.30 31.25
CA LEU A 34 3.61 -8.45 29.99
C LEU A 34 2.65 -8.66 28.82
N GLN A 35 1.58 -9.42 29.03
CA GLN A 35 0.55 -9.66 28.01
C GLN A 35 -0.16 -8.34 27.64
N ILE A 36 -0.49 -7.51 28.64
CA ILE A 36 -1.09 -6.18 28.42
C ILE A 36 -0.12 -5.27 27.65
N GLY A 37 1.15 -5.23 28.06
CA GLY A 37 2.18 -4.46 27.37
C GLY A 37 2.33 -4.86 25.90
N LEU A 38 2.35 -6.16 25.63
CA LEU A 38 2.40 -6.72 24.28
C LEU A 38 1.16 -6.33 23.47
N ALA A 39 -0.04 -6.45 24.04
CA ALA A 39 -1.29 -6.08 23.38
C ALA A 39 -1.27 -4.61 22.95
N LEU A 40 -0.82 -3.73 23.84
CA LEU A 40 -0.76 -2.30 23.59
C LEU A 40 0.26 -1.97 22.51
N GLN A 41 1.43 -2.61 22.52
CA GLN A 41 2.45 -2.42 21.49
C GLN A 41 1.99 -2.91 20.11
N LEU A 42 1.27 -4.03 20.05
CA LEU A 42 0.70 -4.55 18.81
C LEU A 42 -0.42 -3.64 18.28
N ALA A 43 -1.33 -3.20 19.13
CA ALA A 43 -2.39 -2.26 18.77
C ALA A 43 -1.80 -0.93 18.27
N LEU A 44 -0.83 -0.37 19.01
CA LEU A 44 -0.13 0.84 18.62
C LEU A 44 0.59 0.65 17.29
N GLY A 45 1.32 -0.45 17.12
CA GLY A 45 2.04 -0.77 15.88
C GLY A 45 1.10 -0.85 14.68
N ALA A 46 -0.06 -1.48 14.82
CA ALA A 46 -1.08 -1.54 13.78
C ALA A 46 -1.59 -0.15 13.41
N VAL A 47 -2.03 0.64 14.40
CA VAL A 47 -2.58 1.99 14.19
C VAL A 47 -1.54 2.90 13.52
N VAL A 48 -0.34 2.94 14.09
CA VAL A 48 0.76 3.80 13.62
C VAL A 48 1.22 3.38 12.22
N GLY A 49 1.39 2.07 11.96
CA GLY A 49 1.83 1.57 10.67
C GLY A 49 0.84 1.85 9.53
N LEU A 50 -0.46 1.91 9.82
CA LEU A 50 -1.49 2.32 8.87
C LEU A 50 -1.57 3.85 8.68
N LEU A 51 -1.31 4.65 9.71
CA LEU A 51 -1.53 6.10 9.65
C LEU A 51 -0.29 6.89 9.20
N LEU A 52 0.90 6.57 9.69
CA LEU A 52 2.08 7.45 9.60
C LEU A 52 2.89 7.27 8.31
N PRO A 53 3.27 8.33 7.59
CA PRO A 53 4.16 8.25 6.43
C PRO A 53 5.43 7.44 6.72
N SER A 54 5.98 6.77 5.70
CA SER A 54 7.11 5.84 5.87
C SER A 54 8.30 6.47 6.60
N LEU A 55 8.61 7.74 6.33
CA LEU A 55 9.70 8.46 6.98
C LEU A 55 9.47 8.63 8.49
N MET A 56 8.30 9.16 8.89
CA MET A 56 7.98 9.33 10.31
C MET A 56 7.91 7.98 11.05
N LEU A 57 7.38 6.95 10.38
CA LEU A 57 7.30 5.61 10.94
C LEU A 57 8.67 5.04 11.29
N THR A 58 9.67 5.19 10.40
CA THR A 58 11.03 4.70 10.65
C THR A 58 11.70 5.39 11.83
N TRP A 59 11.55 6.72 11.96
CA TRP A 59 12.08 7.46 13.10
C TRP A 59 11.42 7.04 14.41
N LEU A 60 10.10 6.83 14.39
CA LEU A 60 9.38 6.36 15.55
C LEU A 60 9.81 4.93 15.94
N MET A 61 9.96 4.02 14.98
CA MET A 61 10.47 2.67 15.25
C MET A 61 11.83 2.71 15.92
N ILE A 62 12.78 3.48 15.37
CA ILE A 62 14.13 3.61 15.94
C ILE A 62 14.06 4.21 17.35
N GLY A 63 13.34 5.32 17.52
CA GLY A 63 13.24 5.99 18.82
C GLY A 63 12.61 5.12 19.90
N LEU A 64 11.48 4.48 19.61
CA LEU A 64 10.77 3.63 20.57
C LEU A 64 11.54 2.36 20.89
N THR A 65 12.17 1.72 19.89
CA THR A 65 12.97 0.52 20.12
C THR A 65 14.23 0.87 20.91
N ALA A 66 14.93 1.97 20.60
CA ALA A 66 16.10 2.43 21.33
C ALA A 66 15.77 2.72 22.80
N LEU A 67 14.69 3.47 23.07
CA LEU A 67 14.20 3.74 24.43
C LEU A 67 13.75 2.46 25.14
N GLY A 68 13.05 1.58 24.43
CA GLY A 68 12.67 0.26 24.95
C GLY A 68 13.88 -0.58 25.33
N THR A 69 14.92 -0.61 24.50
CA THR A 69 16.16 -1.33 24.81
C THR A 69 16.84 -0.71 26.02
N ALA A 70 16.94 0.63 26.08
CA ALA A 70 17.50 1.34 27.21
C ALA A 70 16.81 0.93 28.52
N MET A 71 15.47 0.95 28.53
CA MET A 71 14.67 0.64 29.71
C MET A 71 14.65 -0.84 30.07
N LEU A 72 14.48 -1.74 29.10
CA LEU A 72 14.34 -3.17 29.38
C LEU A 72 15.68 -3.87 29.63
N LEU A 73 16.75 -3.50 28.93
CA LEU A 73 18.06 -4.16 29.06
C LEU A 73 18.91 -3.54 30.17
N PHE A 74 18.91 -2.21 30.29
CA PHE A 74 19.73 -1.52 31.30
C PHE A 74 18.95 -1.15 32.57
N GLY A 75 17.61 -1.13 32.51
CA GLY A 75 16.78 -0.92 33.69
C GLY A 75 16.67 -2.15 34.59
N TYR A 76 16.39 -1.92 35.88
CA TYR A 76 16.11 -2.98 36.86
C TYR A 76 14.70 -3.54 36.65
N VAL A 77 14.50 -4.24 35.53
CA VAL A 77 13.25 -4.95 35.22
C VAL A 77 13.53 -6.43 35.21
N VAL A 78 13.04 -7.11 36.26
CA VAL A 78 13.23 -8.55 36.49
C VAL A 78 12.24 -9.33 35.62
N ILE A 79 12.57 -9.45 34.34
CA ILE A 79 11.83 -10.22 33.34
C ILE A 79 12.84 -11.12 32.61
N PRO A 80 12.50 -12.38 32.27
CA PRO A 80 13.39 -13.22 31.49
C PRO A 80 13.74 -12.58 30.14
N ILE A 81 15.00 -12.72 29.73
CA ILE A 81 15.54 -12.20 28.45
C ILE A 81 14.62 -12.48 27.23
N PRO A 82 14.07 -13.70 27.02
CA PRO A 82 13.17 -13.95 25.89
C PRO A 82 11.92 -13.06 25.88
N ALA A 83 11.36 -12.76 27.05
CA ALA A 83 10.21 -11.86 27.17
C ALA A 83 10.57 -10.40 26.88
N LYS A 84 11.79 -9.96 27.23
CA LYS A 84 12.28 -8.62 26.88
C LYS A 84 12.38 -8.47 25.36
N LEU A 85 12.94 -9.46 24.68
CA LEU A 85 13.05 -9.49 23.23
C LEU A 85 11.69 -9.52 22.54
N LEU A 86 10.73 -10.29 23.09
CA LEU A 86 9.35 -10.34 22.60
C LEU A 86 8.69 -8.94 22.59
N LEU A 87 8.75 -8.22 23.73
CA LEU A 87 8.23 -6.85 23.86
C LEU A 87 8.94 -5.87 22.92
N LEU A 88 10.26 -5.99 22.79
CA LEU A 88 11.06 -5.13 21.92
C LEU A 88 10.71 -5.30 20.44
N ALA A 89 10.45 -6.54 20.02
CA ALA A 89 10.16 -6.87 18.62
C ALA A 89 8.69 -6.63 18.23
N ALA A 90 7.75 -6.66 19.17
CA ALA A 90 6.32 -6.61 18.88
C ALA A 90 5.89 -5.37 18.10
N PHE A 91 6.29 -4.18 18.58
CA PHE A 91 5.97 -2.91 17.92
C PHE A 91 6.55 -2.80 16.49
N PRO A 92 7.88 -2.92 16.27
CA PRO A 92 8.45 -2.75 14.94
C PRO A 92 7.96 -3.82 13.95
N LEU A 93 7.75 -5.06 14.39
CA LEU A 93 7.17 -6.11 13.54
C LEU A 93 5.77 -5.74 13.07
N MET A 94 4.88 -5.40 14.01
CA MET A 94 3.49 -5.08 13.67
C MET A 94 3.38 -3.82 12.82
N ALA A 95 4.13 -2.78 13.17
CA ALA A 95 4.16 -1.52 12.43
C ALA A 95 4.72 -1.70 11.01
N SER A 96 5.72 -2.57 10.81
CA SER A 96 6.27 -2.86 9.48
C SER A 96 5.25 -3.56 8.58
N LEU A 97 4.53 -4.55 9.10
CA LEU A 97 3.48 -5.28 8.39
C LEU A 97 2.31 -4.35 8.02
N ALA A 98 1.85 -3.55 8.97
CA ALA A 98 0.81 -2.54 8.72
C ALA A 98 1.22 -1.55 7.62
N ALA A 99 2.49 -1.14 7.58
CA ALA A 99 3.01 -0.26 6.54
C ALA A 99 3.07 -0.92 5.15
N VAL A 100 3.34 -2.24 5.09
CA VAL A 100 3.25 -3.02 3.83
C VAL A 100 1.82 -3.02 3.31
N ILE A 101 0.85 -3.40 4.16
CA ILE A 101 -0.58 -3.43 3.76
C ILE A 101 -1.02 -2.08 3.23
N ARG A 102 -0.67 -0.99 3.93
CA ARG A 102 -1.02 0.35 3.46
C ARG A 102 -0.44 0.66 2.09
N ARG A 103 0.84 0.34 1.87
CA ARG A 103 1.48 0.59 0.57
C ARG A 103 0.75 -0.16 -0.54
N ASP A 104 0.43 -1.41 -0.33
CA ASP A 104 -0.26 -2.24 -1.33
C ASP A 104 -1.69 -1.73 -1.57
N LEU A 105 -2.40 -1.33 -0.51
CA LEU A 105 -3.75 -0.76 -0.62
C LEU A 105 -3.76 0.57 -1.38
N LEU A 106 -2.77 1.45 -1.13
CA LEU A 106 -2.61 2.71 -1.86
C LEU A 106 -2.29 2.47 -3.34
N GLN A 107 -1.46 1.47 -3.65
CA GLN A 107 -1.17 1.09 -5.03
C GLN A 107 -2.42 0.56 -5.73
N TYR A 108 -3.17 -0.33 -5.08
CA TYR A 108 -4.43 -0.85 -5.61
C TYR A 108 -5.43 0.28 -5.88
N ARG A 109 -5.59 1.22 -4.94
CA ARG A 109 -6.47 2.38 -5.11
C ARG A 109 -6.05 3.27 -6.30
N ARG A 110 -4.74 3.47 -6.52
CA ARG A 110 -4.24 4.21 -7.69
C ARG A 110 -4.57 3.48 -8.99
N LEU A 111 -4.32 2.17 -9.05
CA LEU A 111 -4.65 1.34 -10.22
C LEU A 111 -6.15 1.39 -10.55
N ALA A 112 -7.01 1.26 -9.54
CA ALA A 112 -8.46 1.33 -9.72
C ALA A 112 -8.91 2.72 -10.21
N ALA A 113 -8.32 3.80 -9.69
CA ALA A 113 -8.59 5.15 -10.16
C ALA A 113 -8.18 5.35 -11.62
N THR A 114 -7.01 4.85 -12.01
CA THR A 114 -6.55 4.91 -13.41
C THR A 114 -7.44 4.11 -14.35
N GLN A 115 -7.95 2.94 -13.93
CA GLN A 115 -8.90 2.18 -14.74
C GLN A 115 -10.22 2.92 -14.92
N ALA A 116 -10.75 3.51 -13.85
CA ALA A 116 -11.98 4.31 -13.93
C ALA A 116 -11.80 5.55 -14.82
N GLU A 117 -10.61 6.15 -14.83
CA GLU A 117 -10.26 7.27 -15.71
C GLU A 117 -10.18 6.81 -17.18
N ILE A 118 -9.51 5.69 -17.47
CA ILE A 118 -9.46 5.12 -18.83
C ILE A 118 -10.87 4.79 -19.32
N GLU A 119 -11.72 4.20 -18.48
CA GLU A 119 -13.09 3.89 -18.84
C GLU A 119 -13.92 5.16 -19.09
N ARG A 120 -13.73 6.21 -18.29
CA ARG A 120 -14.31 7.54 -18.56
C ARG A 120 -13.80 8.14 -19.87
N TYR A 121 -12.52 8.02 -20.19
CA TYR A 121 -11.97 8.47 -21.48
C TYR A 121 -12.52 7.69 -22.66
N LEU A 122 -12.71 6.37 -22.52
CA LEU A 122 -13.35 5.54 -23.54
C LEU A 122 -14.84 5.88 -23.71
N GLN A 123 -15.51 6.29 -22.63
CA GLN A 123 -16.91 6.73 -22.65
C GLN A 123 -17.07 8.20 -23.09
N HIS A 124 -16.05 9.05 -22.89
CA HIS A 124 -16.01 10.42 -23.39
C HIS A 124 -15.74 10.39 -24.90
N ARG A 125 -16.84 10.51 -25.63
CA ARG A 125 -16.86 10.62 -27.09
C ARG A 125 -16.23 11.94 -27.48
N ASP A 126 -15.09 11.89 -28.18
CA ASP A 126 -14.52 13.07 -28.81
C ASP A 126 -15.44 13.50 -29.97
N PRO A 127 -16.14 14.66 -29.88
CA PRO A 127 -17.16 15.03 -30.86
C PRO A 127 -16.56 15.36 -32.24
N VAL A 128 -15.25 15.53 -32.33
CA VAL A 128 -14.57 15.99 -33.56
C VAL A 128 -14.12 14.83 -34.45
N VAL A 129 -13.71 13.68 -33.88
CA VAL A 129 -12.93 12.69 -34.64
C VAL A 129 -13.64 11.34 -34.81
N THR A 130 -14.58 10.96 -33.92
CA THR A 130 -15.44 9.74 -34.07
C THR A 130 -14.74 8.46 -34.59
N LEU A 131 -13.47 8.24 -34.25
CA LEU A 131 -12.72 7.07 -34.74
C LEU A 131 -13.02 5.86 -33.86
N ARG A 132 -13.97 5.04 -34.31
CA ARG A 132 -14.52 3.89 -33.57
C ARG A 132 -13.67 2.61 -33.68
N THR A 133 -12.79 2.51 -34.68
CA THR A 133 -11.91 1.35 -34.95
C THR A 133 -10.62 1.80 -35.64
N THR A 134 -9.56 0.98 -35.57
CA THR A 134 -8.28 1.23 -36.28
C THR A 134 -8.48 1.39 -37.80
N ALA A 135 -9.44 0.67 -38.37
CA ALA A 135 -9.83 0.79 -39.77
C ALA A 135 -10.42 2.16 -40.13
N LEU A 136 -11.25 2.74 -39.25
CA LEU A 136 -11.77 4.11 -39.43
C LEU A 136 -10.64 5.14 -39.33
N ALA A 137 -9.68 4.93 -38.44
CA ALA A 137 -8.53 5.81 -38.28
C ALA A 137 -7.63 5.79 -39.53
N GLN A 138 -7.42 4.62 -40.14
CA GLN A 138 -6.73 4.50 -41.41
C GLN A 138 -7.50 5.18 -42.56
N ALA A 139 -8.82 5.03 -42.62
CA ALA A 139 -9.62 5.68 -43.66
C ALA A 139 -9.56 7.23 -43.58
N VAL A 140 -9.56 7.81 -42.38
CA VAL A 140 -9.38 9.26 -42.20
C VAL A 140 -7.96 9.70 -42.53
N TYR A 141 -6.96 8.89 -42.21
CA TYR A 141 -5.56 9.15 -42.54
C TYR A 141 -5.30 9.13 -44.06
N GLU A 142 -5.86 8.15 -44.77
CA GLU A 142 -5.74 8.08 -46.23
C GLU A 142 -6.45 9.25 -46.92
N ARG A 143 -7.64 9.63 -46.42
CA ARG A 143 -8.39 10.77 -46.97
C ARG A 143 -7.68 12.10 -46.74
N SER A 144 -7.05 12.29 -45.59
CA SER A 144 -6.23 13.48 -45.31
C SER A 144 -4.95 13.50 -46.14
N ARG A 145 -4.35 12.33 -46.40
CA ARG A 145 -3.19 12.20 -47.30
C ARG A 145 -3.52 12.56 -48.75
N GLU A 146 -4.67 12.15 -49.26
CA GLU A 146 -5.15 12.55 -50.60
C GLU A 146 -5.40 14.06 -50.71
N LEU A 147 -6.01 14.68 -49.70
CA LEU A 147 -6.24 16.13 -49.67
C LEU A 147 -4.94 16.94 -49.65
N LEU A 148 -3.92 16.45 -48.95
CA LEU A 148 -2.58 17.07 -48.94
C LEU A 148 -1.84 16.91 -50.28
N GLN A 149 -2.09 15.83 -51.00
CA GLN A 149 -1.50 15.59 -52.33
C GLN A 149 -2.21 16.36 -53.45
N THR A 150 -3.51 16.61 -53.32
CA THR A 150 -4.32 17.38 -54.29
C THR A 150 -4.27 18.89 -54.04
N GLY A 151 -3.71 19.35 -52.91
CA GLY A 151 -3.51 20.77 -52.62
C GLY A 151 -4.79 21.56 -52.33
N VAL A 152 -5.92 20.90 -52.15
CA VAL A 152 -7.22 21.54 -51.90
C VAL A 152 -7.55 21.48 -50.41
N PHE A 153 -7.32 22.59 -49.70
CA PHE A 153 -7.80 22.77 -48.34
C PHE A 153 -9.25 23.27 -48.38
N TYR A 154 -10.21 22.38 -48.17
CA TYR A 154 -11.61 22.80 -47.98
C TYR A 154 -11.78 23.31 -46.54
N VAL A 155 -11.99 24.63 -46.38
CA VAL A 155 -12.34 25.27 -45.10
C VAL A 155 -13.86 25.49 -45.11
N PRO A 156 -14.67 24.66 -44.42
CA PRO A 156 -16.12 24.76 -44.50
C PRO A 156 -16.71 25.77 -43.50
N TRP A 157 -16.11 26.96 -43.40
CA TRP A 157 -16.71 28.12 -42.71
C TRP A 157 -16.09 29.42 -43.21
N MET A 158 -16.69 29.91 -44.30
CA MET A 158 -16.86 31.32 -44.64
C MET A 158 -18.23 31.49 -45.27
#